data_AF-A0A939IHV3-F1
#
_entry.id   AF-A0A939IHV3-F1
#
_cell.length_a   1.000
_cell.length_b   1.000
_cell.length_c   1.000
_cell.angle_alpha   90.00
_cell.angle_beta   90.00
_cell.angle_gamma   90.00
#
_symmetry.space_group_name_H-M   'P 1'
#
loop_
_entity.id
_entity.type
_entity.pdbx_description
1 polymer ?
#
loop_
_entity_poly.entity_id
_entity_poly.type
_entity_poly.pdbx_seq_one_letter_code
_entity_poly.pdbx_strand_id
1 'polypeptide(L)'
;MMPAEQWYEYQDNYKKYGFDMKPKKVVIIKQKKKSVVTKRDRLAMLFLTIVIGAVCVSMIITTAYASSIKYQINNIIKENAVITGELENLTVQINEANNIQAIEQKATTQLGMVNPDPNQFVYLNKTEKPTKDFALLLMEEAYN
;
A
#
# COMPACT_ATOMS: atom_id res chain seq x y z
N MET A 1 -42.19 -53.69 -27.86
CA MET A 1 -43.48 -54.27 -28.29
C MET A 1 -44.50 -53.13 -28.31
N MET A 2 -45.35 -53.02 -29.35
CA MET A 2 -46.34 -51.93 -29.41
C MET A 2 -47.48 -52.18 -28.39
N PRO A 3 -48.06 -51.13 -27.79
CA PRO A 3 -49.23 -51.24 -26.92
C PRO A 3 -50.46 -51.75 -27.69
N ALA A 4 -51.33 -52.52 -27.03
CA ALA A 4 -52.47 -53.18 -27.66
C ALA A 4 -53.44 -52.22 -28.38
N GLU A 5 -53.64 -51.03 -27.82
CA GLU A 5 -54.52 -49.99 -28.40
C GLU A 5 -53.98 -49.47 -29.73
N GLN A 6 -52.67 -49.20 -29.79
CA GLN A 6 -52.01 -48.76 -31.02
C GLN A 6 -51.98 -49.87 -32.07
N TRP A 7 -51.95 -51.13 -31.65
CA TRP A 7 -51.98 -52.29 -32.55
C TRP A 7 -53.35 -52.45 -33.22
N TYR A 8 -54.42 -52.19 -32.47
CA TYR A 8 -55.79 -52.24 -32.99
C TYR A 8 -56.06 -51.11 -34.00
N GLU A 9 -55.68 -49.87 -33.66
CA GLU A 9 -55.78 -48.73 -34.58
C GLU A 9 -54.92 -48.93 -35.84
N TYR A 10 -53.75 -49.55 -35.70
CA TYR A 10 -52.90 -49.88 -36.83
C TYR A 10 -53.57 -50.87 -37.78
N GLN A 11 -54.20 -51.94 -37.27
CA GLN A 11 -54.91 -52.88 -38.13
C GLN A 11 -56.13 -52.26 -38.82
N ASP A 12 -56.89 -51.43 -38.13
CA ASP A 12 -58.10 -50.81 -38.69
C ASP A 12 -57.76 -49.81 -39.82
N ASN A 13 -56.67 -49.06 -39.66
CA ASN A 13 -56.20 -48.12 -40.67
C ASN A 13 -55.77 -48.83 -41.97
N TYR A 14 -55.22 -50.05 -41.88
CA TYR A 14 -54.85 -50.84 -43.07
C TYR A 14 -56.06 -51.48 -43.76
N LYS A 15 -57.13 -51.83 -43.04
CA LYS A 15 -58.36 -52.36 -43.64
C LYS A 15 -59.06 -51.35 -44.55
N LYS A 16 -58.91 -50.05 -44.26
CA LYS A 16 -59.52 -48.96 -45.04
C LYS A 16 -58.92 -48.81 -46.45
N TYR A 17 -57.76 -49.42 -46.69
CA TYR A 17 -57.00 -49.28 -47.91
C TYR A 17 -56.88 -50.65 -48.60
N GLY A 18 -57.36 -50.77 -49.84
CA GLY A 18 -57.24 -52.00 -50.64
C GLY A 18 -55.77 -52.36 -50.94
N PHE A 19 -55.56 -53.51 -51.58
CA PHE A 19 -54.28 -54.24 -51.74
C PHE A 19 -53.02 -53.40 -52.10
N ASP A 20 -53.17 -52.19 -52.67
CA ASP A 20 -52.06 -51.33 -53.08
C ASP A 20 -51.91 -49.97 -52.37
N MET A 21 -52.71 -49.63 -51.35
CA MET A 21 -52.52 -48.36 -50.63
C MET A 21 -51.69 -48.54 -49.35
N LYS A 22 -50.41 -48.16 -49.42
CA LYS A 22 -49.50 -48.05 -48.26
C LYS A 22 -50.01 -46.93 -47.34
N PRO A 23 -49.95 -47.08 -45.99
CA PRO A 23 -50.43 -46.04 -45.09
C PRO A 23 -49.66 -44.73 -45.32
N LYS A 24 -50.37 -43.60 -45.15
CA LYS A 24 -49.81 -42.26 -45.27
C LYS A 24 -48.62 -42.12 -44.32
N LYS A 25 -47.40 -41.97 -44.88
CA LYS A 25 -46.19 -41.73 -44.09
C LYS A 25 -46.38 -40.44 -43.29
N VAL A 26 -46.26 -40.51 -41.97
CA VAL A 26 -46.32 -39.33 -41.10
C VAL A 26 -45.11 -38.47 -41.45
N VAL A 27 -45.35 -37.32 -42.07
CA VAL A 27 -44.29 -36.34 -42.37
C VAL A 27 -43.90 -35.72 -41.02
N ILE A 28 -42.80 -36.20 -40.44
CA ILE A 28 -42.21 -35.53 -39.27
C ILE A 28 -41.59 -34.23 -39.79
N ILE A 29 -42.37 -33.15 -39.75
CA ILE A 29 -41.86 -31.80 -39.98
C ILE A 29 -40.93 -31.51 -38.80
N LYS A 30 -39.62 -31.74 -38.97
CA LYS A 30 -38.63 -31.32 -37.99
C LYS A 30 -38.71 -29.81 -37.88
N GLN A 31 -39.39 -29.31 -36.84
CA GLN A 31 -39.41 -27.89 -36.53
C GLN A 31 -37.96 -27.44 -36.31
N LYS A 32 -37.45 -26.58 -37.21
CA LYS A 32 -36.11 -25.98 -37.03
C LYS A 32 -36.13 -25.22 -35.71
N LYS A 33 -35.31 -25.63 -34.75
CA LYS A 33 -35.14 -24.90 -33.48
C LYS A 33 -34.75 -23.46 -33.82
N LYS A 34 -35.64 -22.50 -33.55
CA LYS A 34 -35.30 -21.07 -33.62
C LYS A 34 -34.23 -20.83 -32.57
N SER A 35 -33.04 -20.40 -32.98
CA SER A 35 -31.99 -20.00 -32.03
C SER A 35 -32.54 -18.82 -31.21
N VAL A 36 -32.63 -19.00 -29.91
CA VAL A 36 -33.15 -17.99 -28.95
C VAL A 36 -32.26 -16.73 -28.92
N VAL A 37 -31.02 -16.85 -29.39
CA VAL A 37 -30.02 -15.78 -29.35
C VAL A 37 -30.04 -14.96 -30.64
N THR A 38 -30.28 -13.65 -30.51
CA THR A 38 -30.28 -12.71 -31.63
C THR A 38 -28.84 -12.33 -32.00
N LYS A 39 -28.59 -11.95 -33.26
CA LYS A 39 -27.26 -11.48 -33.71
C LYS A 39 -26.73 -10.29 -32.88
N ARG A 40 -27.65 -9.44 -32.39
CA ARG A 40 -27.35 -8.33 -31.47
C ARG A 40 -26.79 -8.81 -30.14
N ASP A 41 -27.34 -9.88 -29.56
CA ASP A 41 -26.86 -10.42 -28.28
C ASP A 41 -25.44 -10.98 -28.39
N ARG A 42 -25.11 -11.61 -29.52
CA ARG A 42 -23.74 -12.09 -29.79
C ARG A 42 -22.75 -10.94 -29.93
N LEU A 43 -23.18 -9.84 -30.55
CA LEU A 43 -22.35 -8.64 -30.71
C LEU A 43 -22.15 -7.91 -29.37
N ALA A 44 -23.21 -7.84 -28.55
CA ALA A 44 -23.14 -7.30 -27.19
C ALA A 44 -22.21 -8.14 -26.29
N MET A 45 -22.27 -9.47 -26.39
CA MET A 45 -21.34 -10.35 -25.67
C MET A 45 -19.88 -10.14 -26.11
N LEU A 46 -19.61 -10.05 -27.42
CA LEU A 46 -18.27 -9.74 -27.91
C LEU A 46 -17.77 -8.38 -27.42
N PHE A 47 -18.62 -7.35 -27.47
CA PHE A 47 -18.25 -6.03 -26.97
C PHE A 47 -17.96 -6.05 -25.46
N LEU A 48 -18.79 -6.73 -24.67
CA LEU A 48 -18.58 -6.90 -23.23
C LEU A 48 -17.23 -7.57 -22.93
N THR A 49 -16.85 -8.61 -23.68
CA THR A 49 -15.56 -9.28 -23.48
C THR A 49 -14.38 -8.36 -23.78
N ILE A 50 -14.50 -7.49 -24.78
CA ILE A 50 -13.47 -6.49 -25.11
C ILE A 50 -13.36 -5.45 -24.00
N VAL A 51 -14.48 -4.96 -23.48
CA VAL A 51 -14.51 -3.98 -22.38
C VAL A 51 -13.88 -4.58 -21.12
N ILE A 52 -14.24 -5.81 -20.76
CA ILE A 52 -13.65 -6.51 -19.61
C ILE A 52 -12.15 -6.69 -19.82
N GLY A 53 -11.71 -7.08 -21.02
CA GLY A 53 -10.29 -7.17 -21.36
C GLY A 53 -9.56 -5.84 -21.18
N ALA A 54 -10.14 -4.74 -21.63
CA ALA A 54 -9.58 -3.40 -21.47
C ALA A 54 -9.46 -2.98 -19.99
N VAL A 55 -10.46 -3.32 -19.17
CA VAL A 55 -10.44 -3.07 -17.72
C VAL A 55 -9.35 -3.89 -17.03
N CYS A 56 -9.15 -5.15 -17.42
CA CYS A 56 -8.08 -5.97 -16.87
C CYS A 56 -6.69 -5.39 -17.21
N VAL A 57 -6.48 -4.93 -18.44
CA VAL A 57 -5.22 -4.32 -18.87
C VAL A 57 -4.97 -3.01 -18.13
N SER A 58 -5.98 -2.14 -18.00
CA SER A 58 -5.83 -0.88 -17.26
C SER A 58 -5.50 -1.12 -15.79
N MET A 59 -6.09 -2.14 -15.17
CA MET A 59 -5.79 -2.51 -13.78
C MET A 59 -4.32 -2.91 -13.60
N ILE A 60 -3.75 -3.67 -14.53
CA ILE A 60 -2.32 -4.05 -14.48
C ILE A 60 -1.41 -2.81 -14.61
N ILE A 61 -1.77 -1.88 -15.50
CA ILE A 61 -0.99 -0.65 -15.68
C ILE A 61 -1.04 0.20 -14.41
N THR A 62 -2.22 0.39 -13.82
CA THR A 62 -2.37 1.15 -12.57
C THR A 62 -1.61 0.52 -11.42
N THR A 63 -1.61 -0.80 -11.27
CA THR A 63 -0.85 -1.47 -10.21
C THR A 63 0.66 -1.35 -10.42
N ALA A 64 1.14 -1.40 -11.66
CA ALA A 64 2.55 -1.16 -11.99
C ALA A 64 2.99 0.27 -11.61
N TYR A 65 2.21 1.29 -11.98
CA TYR A 65 2.49 2.67 -11.57
C TYR A 65 2.43 2.85 -10.06
N ALA A 66 1.43 2.27 -9.39
CA ALA A 66 1.33 2.30 -7.94
C ALA A 66 2.55 1.66 -7.27
N SER A 67 3.09 0.57 -7.83
CA SER A 67 4.32 -0.05 -7.33
C SER A 67 5.55 0.86 -7.51
N SER A 68 5.68 1.52 -8.66
CA SER A 68 6.76 2.49 -8.89
C SER A 68 6.69 3.67 -7.91
N ILE A 69 5.50 4.21 -7.68
CA ILE A 69 5.29 5.31 -6.71
C ILE A 69 5.64 4.85 -5.30
N LYS A 70 5.22 3.65 -4.89
CA LYS A 70 5.60 3.08 -3.58
C LYS A 70 7.10 2.93 -3.42
N TYR A 71 7.80 2.52 -4.48
CA TYR A 71 9.27 2.44 -4.46
C TYR A 71 9.91 3.81 -4.24
N GLN A 72 9.45 4.83 -4.97
CA GLN A 72 9.94 6.20 -4.81
C GLN A 72 9.67 6.75 -3.41
N ILE A 73 8.48 6.50 -2.85
CA ILE A 73 8.14 6.89 -1.48
C ILE A 73 9.11 6.27 -0.48
N ASN A 74 9.36 4.96 -0.58
CA ASN A 74 10.30 4.30 0.32
C ASN A 74 11.73 4.82 0.17
N ASN A 75 12.14 5.21 -1.03
CA ASN A 75 13.43 5.83 -1.25
C ASN A 75 13.52 7.21 -0.56
N ILE A 76 12.51 8.06 -0.72
CA ILE A 76 12.44 9.37 -0.06
C ILE A 76 12.40 9.24 1.46
N ILE A 77 11.71 8.22 2.00
CA ILE A 77 11.70 7.94 3.44
C ILE A 77 13.11 7.56 3.93
N LYS A 78 13.84 6.74 3.17
CA LYS A 78 15.22 6.37 3.52
C LYS A 78 16.15 7.59 3.48
N GLU A 79 16.03 8.42 2.46
CA GLU A 79 16.82 9.66 2.36
C GLU A 79 16.54 10.60 3.54
N ASN A 80 15.27 10.78 3.91
CA ASN A 80 14.92 11.55 5.11
C ASN A 80 15.52 10.94 6.38
N ALA A 81 15.45 9.61 6.54
CA ALA A 81 16.02 8.94 7.71
C ALA A 81 17.55 9.13 7.82
N VAL A 82 18.25 9.14 6.68
CA VAL A 82 19.69 9.44 6.64
C VAL A 82 19.94 10.88 7.08
N ILE A 83 19.21 11.86 6.51
CA ILE A 83 19.36 13.28 6.86
C ILE A 83 19.07 13.52 8.35
N THR A 84 18.04 12.87 8.91
CA THR A 84 17.74 12.98 10.35
C THR A 84 18.85 12.37 11.20
N GLY A 85 19.42 11.24 10.79
CA GLY A 85 20.57 10.65 11.50
C GLY A 85 21.82 11.53 11.44
N GLU A 86 22.05 12.20 10.30
CA GLU A 86 23.12 13.20 10.17
C GLU A 86 22.88 14.39 11.10
N LEU A 87 21.64 14.90 11.19
CA LEU A 87 21.27 15.97 12.12
C LEU A 87 21.44 15.57 13.58
N GLU A 88 21.07 14.35 13.96
CA GLU A 88 21.27 13.84 15.31
C GLU A 88 22.76 13.74 15.64
N ASN A 89 23.56 13.19 14.73
CA ASN A 89 25.01 13.13 14.90
C ASN A 89 25.64 14.53 15.01
N LEU A 90 25.19 15.49 14.19
CA LEU A 90 25.67 16.86 14.26
C LEU A 90 25.25 17.53 15.58
N THR A 91 24.03 17.28 16.04
CA THR A 91 23.53 17.73 17.34
C THR A 91 24.36 17.15 18.49
N VAL A 92 24.71 15.86 18.43
CA VAL A 92 25.59 15.23 19.42
C VAL A 92 26.96 15.89 19.41
N GLN A 93 27.56 16.12 18.24
CA GLN A 93 28.85 16.81 18.13
C GLN A 93 28.80 18.25 18.67
N ILE A 94 27.69 18.97 18.41
CA ILE A 94 27.47 20.31 18.96
C ILE A 94 27.33 20.24 20.47
N ASN A 95 26.55 19.29 21.00
CA ASN A 95 26.39 19.12 22.43
C ASN A 95 27.69 18.71 23.10
N GLU A 96 28.51 17.87 22.48
CA GLU A 96 29.85 17.53 22.95
C GLU A 96 30.77 18.76 22.94
N ALA A 97 30.73 19.58 21.89
CA ALA A 97 31.54 20.79 21.79
C ALA A 97 31.07 21.93 22.72
N ASN A 98 29.76 22.03 22.95
CA ASN A 98 29.13 23.01 23.84
C ASN A 98 28.97 22.50 25.28
N ASN A 99 29.34 21.24 25.55
CA ASN A 99 29.33 20.73 26.92
C ASN A 99 30.33 21.56 27.74
N ILE A 100 29.87 22.18 28.83
CA ILE A 100 30.70 22.95 29.75
C ILE A 100 31.92 22.13 30.18
N GLN A 101 31.80 20.81 30.36
CA GLN A 101 32.93 19.92 30.66
C GLN A 101 33.99 19.90 29.55
N ALA A 102 33.58 19.86 28.28
CA ALA A 102 34.51 19.85 27.15
C ALA A 102 35.20 21.20 26.97
N ILE A 103 34.46 22.29 27.20
CA ILE A 103 35.00 23.65 27.19
C ILE A 103 36.00 23.84 28.34
N GLU A 104 35.67 23.39 29.55
CA GLU A 104 36.55 23.45 30.73
C GLU A 104 37.83 22.63 30.51
N GLN A 105 37.73 21.41 29.95
CA GLN A 105 38.91 20.62 29.61
C GLN A 105 39.79 21.32 28.59
N LYS A 106 39.24 21.90 27.53
CA LYS A 106 40.02 22.62 26.54
C LYS A 106 40.67 23.88 27.12
N ALA A 107 39.94 24.62 27.95
CA ALA A 107 40.44 25.83 28.61
C ALA A 107 41.60 25.51 29.58
N THR A 108 41.46 24.45 30.37
CA THR A 108 42.48 24.05 31.35
C THR A 108 43.71 23.39 30.70
N THR A 109 43.51 22.51 29.73
CA THR A 109 44.61 21.73 29.12
C THR A 109 45.34 22.45 28.01
N GLN A 110 44.63 23.20 27.15
CA GLN A 110 45.22 23.83 25.96
C GLN A 110 45.52 25.32 26.17
N LEU A 111 44.67 26.02 26.92
CA LEU A 111 44.80 27.46 27.15
C LEU A 111 45.45 27.78 28.51
N GLY A 112 45.69 26.77 29.35
CA GLY A 112 46.31 26.93 30.67
C GLY A 112 45.46 27.75 31.65
N MET A 113 44.15 27.85 31.39
CA MET A 113 43.24 28.54 32.29
C MET A 113 43.07 27.73 33.58
N VAL A 114 43.07 28.42 34.71
CA VAL A 114 42.89 27.82 36.04
C VAL A 114 41.67 28.45 36.70
N ASN A 115 40.86 27.60 37.33
CA ASN A 115 39.70 28.10 38.06
C ASN A 115 40.19 28.82 39.33
N PRO A 116 39.83 30.09 39.56
CA PRO A 116 40.35 30.88 40.66
C PRO A 116 39.86 30.35 42.01
N ASP A 117 40.73 30.43 43.01
CA ASP A 117 40.42 30.04 44.38
C ASP A 117 39.43 31.05 45.01
N PRO A 118 38.53 30.62 45.91
CA PRO A 118 37.55 31.48 46.59
C PRO A 118 38.17 32.72 47.26
N ASN A 119 39.44 32.64 47.62
CA ASN A 119 40.18 33.73 48.27
C ASN A 119 40.72 34.77 47.28
N GLN A 120 40.63 34.53 45.97
CA GLN A 120 41.13 35.42 44.91
C GLN A 120 40.07 36.39 44.39
N PHE A 121 38.84 36.35 44.92
CA PHE A 121 37.75 37.23 44.52
C PHE A 121 37.74 38.54 45.33
N VAL A 122 37.64 39.67 44.63
CA VAL A 122 37.47 41.01 45.25
C VAL A 122 36.02 41.46 45.09
N TYR A 123 35.33 41.64 46.21
CA TYR A 123 33.94 42.09 46.24
C TYR A 123 33.87 43.61 46.38
N LEU A 124 33.19 44.28 45.45
CA LEU A 124 33.05 45.75 45.42
C LEU A 124 32.12 46.27 46.52
N ASN A 125 31.11 45.50 46.93
CA ASN A 125 30.16 45.84 47.99
C ASN A 125 30.13 44.77 49.09
N LYS A 126 30.13 45.19 50.37
CA LYS A 126 30.11 44.27 51.52
C LYS A 126 28.76 43.58 51.74
N THR A 127 27.69 44.09 51.15
CA THR A 127 26.32 43.57 51.27
C THR A 127 26.01 42.43 50.29
N GLU A 128 26.91 42.15 49.34
CA GLU A 128 26.70 41.18 48.25
C GLU A 128 27.63 39.97 48.35
N LYS A 129 28.22 39.70 49.53
CA LYS A 129 28.99 38.47 49.72
C LYS A 129 28.02 37.28 49.79
N PRO A 130 28.05 36.36 48.81
CA PRO A 130 27.21 35.17 48.86
C PRO A 130 27.61 34.29 50.05
N THR A 131 26.63 33.64 50.67
CA THR A 131 26.82 32.71 51.80
C THR A 131 27.46 31.40 51.37
N LYS A 132 27.32 31.03 50.10
CA LYS A 132 28.09 29.96 49.43
C LYS A 132 29.27 30.57 48.68
N ASP A 133 30.35 29.80 48.59
CA ASP A 133 31.51 30.13 47.77
C ASP A 133 31.11 30.45 46.32
N PHE A 134 31.48 31.64 45.85
CA PHE A 134 31.05 32.18 44.55
C PHE A 134 31.54 31.33 43.38
N ALA A 135 32.72 30.72 43.49
CA ALA A 135 33.22 29.79 42.48
C ALA A 135 32.33 28.54 42.34
N LEU A 136 31.84 28.02 43.47
CA LEU A 136 30.91 26.89 43.49
C LEU A 136 29.53 27.27 42.94
N LEU A 137 29.04 28.47 43.23
CA LEU A 137 27.78 28.96 42.66
C LEU A 137 27.85 29.13 41.14
N LEU A 138 28.97 29.64 40.62
CA LEU A 138 29.19 29.75 39.18
C LEU A 138 29.26 28.38 38.49
N MET A 139 29.88 27.38 39.12
CA MET A 139 29.83 26.01 38.60
C MET A 139 28.40 25.44 38.70
N GLU A 140 27.72 25.60 39.83
CA GLU A 140 26.35 25.10 40.04
C GLU A 140 25.38 25.66 38.99
N GLU A 141 25.46 26.95 38.67
CA GLU A 141 24.67 27.59 37.61
C GLU A 141 25.13 27.21 36.19
N ALA A 142 26.43 27.04 35.95
CA ALA A 142 26.94 26.68 34.61
C ALA A 142 26.63 25.22 34.22
N TYR A 143 26.40 24.34 35.20
CA TYR A 143 26.11 22.92 35.01
C TYR A 143 24.61 22.57 35.15
N ASN A 144 23.74 23.56 35.38
CA ASN A 144 22.29 23.42 35.46
C ASN A 144 21.63 23.55 34.08
#